data_AF-A0A484MAG8-F1
#
_entry.id   AF-A0A484MAG8-F1
#
_cell.length_a   1.000
_cell.length_b   1.000
_cell.length_c   1.000
_cell.angle_alpha   90.00
_cell.angle_beta   90.00
_cell.angle_gamma   90.00
#
_symmetry.space_group_name_H-M   'P 1'
#
loop_
_entity.id
_entity.type
_entity.pdbx_description
1 polymer ?
#
loop_
_entity_poly.entity_id
_entity_poly.type
_entity_poly.pdbx_seq_one_letter_code
_entity_poly.pdbx_strand_id
1 'polypeptide(L)'
;MKWMRQTENTAQALGICLRLLESNKSYSVRNTAAATFRQAVALIFDRVVTAESLPSEKFKFASGVHMSRSNSVTSDITRNITHLKSLEQEFTSGTSLLMRNTLTKAGKLGLILLEDLASLAASGSANWLGVSSLQRTFVLDILEFILSNYVVLFRTLIPYEEVLRHQICSILMTSLRTDSEFEGETGEPYFRRLVLRSVAHVIRLYSSLLITESEVFLSMLVSAINLDLPLWHRILVLEILRGFCVEAHTLRILFQNFDMNPKNTNVVASMVESLARVVSSIQFQDTCEESLEAVAGMFTGVEWSLDSDASNTAVLVASEAHAVTLANEGLLGIVFAVATLTDEAVDVGELESPRFEVGPPTKCTGKTAMLCTSMVDSMWLTILDALSFILTKSQGEAIVLEILKGYQAFTQSCGVLRAVEPLNSFLASLCKFTIGIPNEVERRRYMLPSLDPTCTLGLLLLTIPLL
;
A
#
# COMPACT_ATOMS: atom_id res chain seq x y z
N MET A 1 -23.12 -40.47 1.90
CA MET A 1 -24.48 -40.03 2.32
C MET A 1 -24.48 -38.89 3.35
N LYS A 2 -23.95 -39.05 4.58
CA LYS A 2 -24.04 -37.99 5.63
C LYS A 2 -23.36 -36.65 5.25
N TRP A 3 -22.22 -36.70 4.58
CA TRP A 3 -21.49 -35.49 4.13
C TRP A 3 -22.24 -34.73 3.02
N MET A 4 -22.71 -35.42 1.98
CA MET A 4 -23.50 -34.80 0.89
C MET A 4 -24.73 -34.07 1.42
N ARG A 5 -25.48 -34.69 2.35
CA ARG A 5 -26.65 -34.05 2.97
C ARG A 5 -26.28 -32.82 3.80
N GLN A 6 -25.12 -32.82 4.47
CA GLN A 6 -24.64 -31.65 5.21
C GLN A 6 -24.24 -30.50 4.26
N THR A 7 -23.61 -30.83 3.14
CA THR A 7 -23.24 -29.88 2.09
C THR A 7 -24.49 -29.24 1.46
N GLU A 8 -25.52 -30.04 1.14
CA GLU A 8 -26.80 -29.55 0.62
C GLU A 8 -27.53 -28.63 1.61
N ASN A 9 -27.60 -29.01 2.89
CA ASN A 9 -28.23 -28.17 3.91
C ASN A 9 -27.49 -26.83 4.10
N THR A 10 -26.16 -26.84 3.99
CA THR A 10 -25.35 -25.62 4.10
C THR A 10 -25.59 -24.70 2.91
N ALA A 11 -25.60 -25.25 1.68
CA ALA A 11 -25.95 -24.50 0.48
C ALA A 11 -27.34 -23.86 0.59
N GLN A 12 -28.34 -24.63 1.04
CA GLN A 12 -29.70 -24.13 1.21
C GLN A 12 -29.78 -22.99 2.22
N ALA A 13 -29.09 -23.10 3.37
CA ALA A 13 -29.08 -22.06 4.39
C ALA A 13 -28.42 -20.76 3.89
N LEU A 14 -27.27 -20.87 3.21
CA LEU A 14 -26.59 -19.73 2.59
C LEU A 14 -27.44 -19.10 1.48
N GLY A 15 -28.04 -19.92 0.61
CA GLY A 15 -28.93 -19.48 -0.45
C GLY A 15 -30.17 -18.74 0.05
N ILE A 16 -30.71 -19.10 1.23
CA ILE A 16 -31.79 -18.33 1.88
C ILE A 16 -31.30 -16.93 2.25
N CYS A 17 -30.11 -16.80 2.84
CA CYS A 17 -29.54 -15.50 3.18
C CYS A 17 -29.36 -14.62 1.94
N LEU A 18 -28.84 -15.19 0.84
CA LEU A 18 -28.64 -14.48 -0.42
C LEU A 18 -29.97 -14.04 -1.06
N ARG A 19 -30.99 -14.91 -1.08
CA ARG A 19 -32.32 -14.54 -1.57
C ARG A 19 -32.95 -13.41 -0.74
N LEU A 20 -32.78 -13.43 0.58
CA LEU A 20 -33.26 -12.34 1.45
C LEU A 20 -32.52 -11.03 1.20
N LEU A 21 -31.24 -11.09 0.80
CA LEU A 21 -30.44 -9.92 0.45
C LEU A 21 -30.93 -9.26 -0.85
N GLU A 22 -31.29 -10.04 -1.86
CA GLU A 22 -31.74 -9.49 -3.15
C GLU A 22 -33.22 -9.11 -3.19
N SER A 23 -34.09 -9.97 -2.67
CA SER A 23 -35.55 -9.85 -2.89
C SER A 23 -36.27 -8.94 -1.90
N ASN A 24 -35.62 -8.53 -0.81
CA ASN A 24 -36.29 -7.83 0.28
C ASN A 24 -36.20 -6.30 0.14
N LYS A 25 -37.36 -5.64 0.17
CA LYS A 25 -37.45 -4.17 0.12
C LYS A 25 -36.89 -3.50 1.38
N SER A 26 -36.89 -4.17 2.52
CA SER A 26 -36.44 -3.63 3.80
C SER A 26 -34.92 -3.61 3.89
N TYR A 27 -34.34 -2.41 4.03
CA TYR A 27 -32.90 -2.22 4.22
C TYR A 27 -32.37 -2.96 5.46
N SER A 28 -33.13 -2.98 6.55
CA SER A 28 -32.77 -3.70 7.78
C SER A 28 -32.62 -5.22 7.56
N VAL A 29 -33.53 -5.82 6.78
CA VAL A 29 -33.48 -7.26 6.46
C VAL A 29 -32.30 -7.55 5.56
N ARG A 30 -32.05 -6.72 4.55
CA ARG A 30 -30.89 -6.88 3.65
C ARG A 30 -29.57 -6.81 4.41
N ASN A 31 -29.39 -5.82 5.29
CA ASN A 31 -28.18 -5.71 6.12
C ASN A 31 -28.00 -6.88 7.08
N THR A 32 -29.09 -7.34 7.71
CA THR A 32 -29.04 -8.48 8.62
C THR A 32 -28.69 -9.77 7.87
N ALA A 33 -29.26 -9.97 6.67
CA ALA A 33 -28.95 -11.10 5.81
C ALA A 33 -27.47 -11.07 5.34
N ALA A 34 -26.97 -9.89 4.94
CA ALA A 34 -25.58 -9.68 4.57
C ALA A 34 -24.61 -10.03 5.71
N ALA A 35 -24.88 -9.53 6.92
CA ALA A 35 -24.07 -9.81 8.10
C ALA A 35 -24.10 -11.31 8.47
N THR A 36 -25.28 -11.93 8.41
CA THR A 36 -25.45 -13.36 8.70
C THR A 36 -24.70 -14.22 7.68
N PHE A 37 -24.76 -13.85 6.39
CA PHE A 37 -24.00 -14.54 5.34
C PHE A 37 -22.49 -14.43 5.59
N ARG A 38 -21.97 -13.23 5.88
CA ARG A 38 -20.55 -13.02 6.18
C ARG A 38 -20.09 -13.85 7.38
N GLN A 39 -20.89 -13.92 8.45
CA GLN A 39 -20.59 -14.77 9.61
C GLN A 39 -20.60 -16.26 9.25
N ALA A 40 -21.54 -16.72 8.43
CA ALA A 40 -21.58 -18.10 7.98
C ALA A 40 -20.37 -18.46 7.11
N VAL A 41 -19.93 -17.55 6.24
CA VAL A 41 -18.67 -17.68 5.48
C VAL A 41 -17.48 -17.80 6.43
N ALA A 42 -17.35 -16.92 7.42
CA ALA A 42 -16.27 -16.99 8.40
C ALA A 42 -16.24 -18.35 9.13
N LEU A 43 -17.40 -18.82 9.60
CA LEU A 43 -17.51 -20.13 10.27
C LEU A 43 -17.12 -21.31 9.36
N ILE A 44 -17.40 -21.23 8.06
CA ILE A 44 -16.98 -22.26 7.11
C ILE A 44 -15.45 -22.24 6.97
N PHE A 45 -14.85 -21.07 6.78
CA PHE A 45 -13.41 -20.94 6.60
C PHE A 45 -12.61 -21.23 7.88
N ASP A 46 -13.11 -20.87 9.07
CA ASP A 46 -12.54 -21.27 10.36
C ASP A 46 -12.50 -22.79 10.52
N ARG A 47 -13.57 -23.47 10.06
CA ARG A 47 -13.64 -24.94 10.03
C ARG A 47 -12.68 -25.52 9.02
N VAL A 48 -12.45 -24.88 7.87
CA VAL A 48 -11.43 -25.31 6.90
C VAL A 48 -10.05 -25.26 7.55
N VAL A 49 -9.67 -24.13 8.13
CA VAL A 49 -8.36 -23.96 8.81
C VAL A 49 -8.15 -25.05 9.85
N THR A 50 -9.15 -25.28 10.71
CA THR A 50 -9.09 -26.32 11.76
C THR A 50 -9.00 -27.73 11.18
N ALA A 51 -9.82 -28.06 10.18
CA ALA A 51 -9.87 -29.40 9.59
C ALA A 51 -8.62 -29.73 8.78
N GLU A 52 -8.04 -28.74 8.09
CA GLU A 52 -6.80 -28.88 7.33
C GLU A 52 -5.54 -28.88 8.21
N SER A 53 -5.70 -28.86 9.55
CA SER A 53 -4.62 -28.77 10.54
C SER A 53 -3.63 -27.63 10.25
N LEU A 54 -4.15 -26.52 9.72
CA LEU A 54 -3.38 -25.30 9.50
C LEU A 54 -3.26 -24.54 10.80
N PRO A 55 -2.20 -23.72 10.98
CA PRO A 55 -2.05 -22.89 12.18
C PRO A 55 -3.32 -22.07 12.37
N SER A 56 -4.10 -22.47 13.38
CA SER A 56 -5.37 -21.85 13.71
C SER A 56 -5.06 -20.59 14.50
N GLU A 57 -4.91 -19.49 13.80
CA GLU A 57 -4.77 -18.20 14.44
C GLU A 57 -6.13 -17.77 14.97
N LYS A 58 -6.46 -18.16 16.21
CA LYS A 58 -7.69 -17.71 16.87
C LYS A 58 -7.64 -16.20 17.10
N PHE A 59 -8.14 -15.42 16.16
CA PHE A 59 -8.69 -14.12 16.51
C PHE A 59 -10.11 -14.29 17.05
N LYS A 60 -10.23 -14.12 18.37
CA LYS A 60 -11.50 -13.70 18.97
C LYS A 60 -11.89 -12.39 18.28
N PHE A 61 -12.89 -12.45 17.41
CA PHE A 61 -13.76 -11.30 17.23
C PHE A 61 -14.26 -10.93 18.62
N ALA A 62 -13.93 -9.73 19.09
CA ALA A 62 -14.62 -9.12 20.19
C ALA A 62 -16.11 -9.13 19.84
N SER A 63 -16.88 -9.94 20.54
CA SER A 63 -18.33 -9.87 20.55
C SER A 63 -18.71 -8.47 21.00
N GLY A 64 -19.20 -7.67 20.06
CA GLY A 64 -19.91 -6.42 20.31
C GLY A 64 -19.03 -5.24 20.69
N VAL A 65 -18.54 -4.48 19.69
CA VAL A 65 -18.50 -3.02 19.75
C VAL A 65 -18.74 -2.48 18.35
N HIS A 66 -19.57 -1.43 18.31
CA HIS A 66 -19.91 -0.58 17.18
C HIS A 66 -18.80 -0.39 16.14
N MET A 67 -19.16 -0.56 14.86
CA MET A 67 -18.46 0.12 13.78
C MET A 67 -18.67 1.62 13.92
N SER A 68 -17.79 2.26 14.69
CA SER A 68 -17.54 3.69 14.55
C SER A 68 -17.01 3.95 13.14
N ARG A 69 -17.57 4.96 12.47
CA ARG A 69 -17.28 5.35 11.07
C ARG A 69 -15.84 5.88 10.83
N SER A 70 -14.89 5.60 11.72
CA SER A 70 -13.53 6.18 11.68
C SER A 70 -12.45 5.24 12.26
N ASN A 71 -12.49 3.93 11.95
CA ASN A 71 -11.33 3.06 12.23
C ASN A 71 -10.41 3.01 11.00
N SER A 72 -9.14 3.36 11.18
CA SER A 72 -8.15 3.38 10.11
C SER A 72 -7.84 1.95 9.66
N VAL A 73 -8.08 1.70 8.36
CA VAL A 73 -7.78 0.46 7.61
C VAL A 73 -6.31 0.03 7.79
N THR A 74 -5.43 0.95 8.18
CA THR A 74 -4.02 0.70 8.51
C THR A 74 -3.83 -0.29 9.66
N SER A 75 -4.67 -0.28 10.69
CA SER A 75 -4.46 -1.11 11.90
C SER A 75 -4.65 -2.62 11.67
N ASP A 76 -5.66 -3.02 10.90
CA ASP A 76 -5.92 -4.43 10.57
C ASP A 76 -4.88 -4.97 9.57
N ILE A 77 -4.40 -4.13 8.65
CA ILE A 77 -3.38 -4.49 7.66
C ILE A 77 -2.02 -4.75 8.32
N THR A 78 -1.57 -3.86 9.24
CA THR A 78 -0.29 -4.01 9.95
C THR A 78 -0.21 -5.33 10.73
N ARG A 79 -1.34 -5.81 11.27
CA ARG A 79 -1.40 -7.08 11.99
C ARG A 79 -1.20 -8.29 11.06
N ASN A 80 -1.87 -8.30 9.90
CA ASN A 80 -1.75 -9.37 8.91
C ASN A 80 -0.34 -9.47 8.34
N ILE A 81 0.38 -8.35 8.25
CA ILE A 81 1.75 -8.30 7.71
C ILE A 81 2.77 -8.74 8.75
N THR A 82 2.56 -8.42 10.02
CA THR A 82 3.37 -8.98 11.11
C THR A 82 3.24 -10.50 11.14
N HIS A 83 2.04 -11.02 10.86
CA HIS A 83 1.82 -12.46 10.72
C HIS A 83 2.44 -13.05 9.44
N LEU A 84 2.44 -12.30 8.32
CA LEU A 84 3.14 -12.72 7.12
C LEU A 84 4.64 -12.92 7.39
N LYS A 85 5.27 -11.99 8.13
CA LYS A 85 6.66 -12.10 8.58
C LYS A 85 6.92 -13.36 9.40
N SER A 86 6.04 -13.69 10.36
CA SER A 86 6.20 -14.89 11.18
C SER A 86 6.03 -16.17 10.34
N LEU A 87 5.05 -16.17 9.43
CA LEU A 87 4.81 -17.30 8.53
C LEU A 87 6.03 -17.53 7.61
N GLU A 88 6.62 -16.47 7.04
CA GLU A 88 7.84 -16.55 6.23
C GLU A 88 9.07 -16.99 7.05
N GLN A 89 9.19 -16.57 8.31
CA GLN A 89 10.22 -17.07 9.22
C GLN A 89 10.07 -18.56 9.51
N GLU A 90 8.86 -19.07 9.74
CA GLU A 90 8.58 -20.51 9.89
C GLU A 90 8.90 -21.31 8.62
N PHE A 91 8.66 -20.73 7.43
CA PHE A 91 9.10 -21.32 6.16
C PHE A 91 10.63 -21.46 6.07
N THR A 92 11.39 -20.50 6.61
CA THR A 92 12.87 -20.56 6.61
C THR A 92 13.46 -21.49 7.67
N SER A 93 12.74 -21.78 8.77
CA SER A 93 13.22 -22.60 9.89
C SER A 93 12.97 -24.11 9.75
N GLY A 94 12.73 -24.60 8.52
CA GLY A 94 12.73 -26.04 8.22
C GLY A 94 11.41 -26.79 8.43
N THR A 95 10.34 -26.11 8.86
CA THR A 95 8.98 -26.68 8.85
C THR A 95 8.20 -26.07 7.69
N SER A 96 8.68 -26.29 6.46
CA SER A 96 7.92 -25.91 5.27
C SER A 96 6.58 -26.63 5.29
N LEU A 97 5.49 -25.91 5.52
CA LEU A 97 4.16 -26.38 5.13
C LEU A 97 4.16 -26.51 3.61
N LEU A 98 4.60 -27.67 3.12
CA LEU A 98 4.62 -28.02 1.70
C LEU A 98 3.25 -27.73 1.11
N MET A 99 3.21 -26.97 0.01
CA MET A 99 2.00 -26.77 -0.80
C MET A 99 1.26 -28.11 -0.98
N ARG A 100 0.01 -28.19 -0.53
CA ARG A 100 -0.80 -29.42 -0.54
C ARG A 100 -1.88 -29.35 -1.61
N ASN A 101 -2.05 -30.46 -2.32
CA ASN A 101 -3.12 -30.63 -3.31
C ASN A 101 -4.35 -31.37 -2.74
N THR A 102 -4.18 -32.10 -1.63
CA THR A 102 -5.26 -32.87 -1.03
C THR A 102 -6.08 -32.02 -0.07
N LEU A 103 -7.41 -32.08 -0.20
CA LEU A 103 -8.35 -31.38 0.65
C LEU A 103 -9.20 -32.35 1.46
N THR A 104 -9.41 -32.00 2.73
CA THR A 104 -10.42 -32.61 3.58
C THR A 104 -11.82 -32.31 3.05
N LYS A 105 -12.81 -32.96 3.64
CA LYS A 105 -14.23 -32.69 3.39
C LYS A 105 -14.63 -31.23 3.68
N ALA A 106 -14.01 -30.60 4.67
CA ALA A 106 -14.26 -29.19 4.98
C ALA A 106 -13.55 -28.29 3.97
N GLY A 107 -12.29 -28.58 3.62
CA GLY A 107 -11.55 -27.87 2.57
C GLY A 107 -12.28 -27.87 1.23
N LYS A 108 -12.85 -29.00 0.82
CA LYS A 108 -13.68 -29.07 -0.40
C LYS A 108 -14.93 -28.18 -0.33
N LEU A 109 -15.58 -28.10 0.84
CA LEU A 109 -16.75 -27.24 1.03
C LEU A 109 -16.38 -25.75 0.91
N GLY A 110 -15.29 -25.34 1.56
CA GLY A 110 -14.81 -23.96 1.47
C GLY A 110 -14.36 -23.60 0.06
N LEU A 111 -13.74 -24.54 -0.68
CA LEU A 111 -13.33 -24.32 -2.07
C LEU A 111 -14.53 -24.09 -2.98
N ILE A 112 -15.57 -24.94 -2.91
CA ILE A 112 -16.78 -24.78 -3.72
C ILE A 112 -17.46 -23.43 -3.43
N LEU A 113 -17.52 -23.01 -2.17
CA LEU A 113 -18.03 -21.68 -1.80
C LEU A 113 -17.19 -20.55 -2.39
N LEU A 114 -15.86 -20.68 -2.38
CA LEU A 114 -14.95 -19.69 -2.96
C LEU A 114 -15.13 -19.59 -4.49
N GLU A 115 -15.24 -20.71 -5.19
CA GLU A 115 -15.47 -20.80 -6.64
C GLU A 115 -16.81 -20.18 -7.04
N ASP A 116 -17.89 -20.47 -6.29
CA ASP A 116 -19.20 -19.85 -6.52
C ASP A 116 -19.15 -18.33 -6.29
N LEU A 117 -18.47 -17.86 -5.24
CA LEU A 117 -18.28 -16.42 -5.00
C LEU A 117 -17.45 -15.76 -6.09
N ALA A 118 -16.36 -16.38 -6.55
CA ALA A 118 -15.57 -15.89 -7.68
C ALA A 118 -16.42 -15.82 -8.96
N SER A 119 -17.23 -16.85 -9.24
CA SER A 119 -18.14 -16.89 -10.38
C SER A 119 -19.18 -15.76 -10.33
N LEU A 120 -19.77 -15.50 -9.16
CA LEU A 120 -20.70 -14.37 -8.97
C LEU A 120 -20.02 -13.01 -9.16
N ALA A 121 -18.76 -12.85 -8.73
CA ALA A 121 -18.00 -11.60 -8.92
C ALA A 121 -17.68 -11.33 -10.41
N ALA A 122 -17.57 -12.40 -11.21
CA ALA A 122 -17.46 -12.36 -12.66
C ALA A 122 -18.81 -12.15 -13.39
N SER A 123 -19.90 -11.85 -12.67
CA SER A 123 -21.26 -11.76 -13.20
C SER A 123 -21.83 -13.08 -13.74
N GLY A 124 -21.26 -14.22 -13.33
CA GLY A 124 -21.79 -15.56 -13.60
C GLY A 124 -22.78 -16.02 -12.53
N SER A 125 -23.11 -17.31 -12.55
CA SER A 125 -24.02 -17.96 -11.59
C SER A 125 -23.27 -18.83 -10.59
N ALA A 126 -23.75 -18.89 -9.35
CA ALA A 126 -23.27 -19.79 -8.31
C ALA A 126 -24.07 -21.09 -8.33
N ASN A 127 -23.44 -22.18 -8.77
CA ASN A 127 -24.10 -23.46 -9.00
C ASN A 127 -24.44 -24.16 -7.68
N TRP A 128 -23.54 -24.10 -6.70
CA TRP A 128 -23.72 -24.76 -5.42
C TRP A 128 -24.68 -23.97 -4.51
N LEU A 129 -24.58 -22.64 -4.47
CA LEU A 129 -25.50 -21.78 -3.73
C LEU A 129 -26.89 -21.69 -4.37
N GLY A 130 -27.01 -22.02 -5.66
CA GLY A 130 -28.27 -21.97 -6.41
C GLY A 130 -28.76 -20.54 -6.65
N VAL A 131 -27.83 -19.62 -6.95
CA VAL A 131 -28.10 -18.19 -7.16
C VAL A 131 -27.59 -17.78 -8.54
N SER A 132 -28.45 -17.15 -9.34
CA SER A 132 -28.16 -16.78 -10.73
C SER A 132 -27.37 -15.49 -10.89
N SER A 133 -27.54 -14.55 -9.96
CA SER A 133 -26.86 -13.25 -9.96
C SER A 133 -26.77 -12.72 -8.53
N LEU A 134 -25.80 -11.85 -8.25
CA LEU A 134 -25.72 -11.10 -7.00
C LEU A 134 -25.04 -9.75 -7.26
N GLN A 135 -25.29 -8.75 -6.40
CA GLN A 135 -24.60 -7.47 -6.52
C GLN A 135 -23.08 -7.67 -6.38
N ARG A 136 -22.32 -7.32 -7.43
CA ARG A 136 -20.86 -7.56 -7.50
C ARG A 136 -20.11 -6.92 -6.34
N THR A 137 -20.56 -5.76 -5.87
CA THR A 137 -19.97 -5.06 -4.71
C THR A 137 -20.03 -5.93 -3.45
N PHE A 138 -21.18 -6.50 -3.13
CA PHE A 138 -21.32 -7.40 -1.98
C PHE A 138 -20.43 -8.64 -2.11
N VAL A 139 -20.37 -9.26 -3.29
CA VAL A 139 -19.55 -10.45 -3.52
C VAL A 139 -18.07 -10.14 -3.35
N LEU A 140 -17.58 -9.05 -3.95
CA LEU A 140 -16.20 -8.61 -3.80
C LEU A 140 -15.87 -8.26 -2.33
N ASP A 141 -16.80 -7.70 -1.57
CA ASP A 141 -16.62 -7.43 -0.13
C ASP A 141 -16.46 -8.73 0.69
N ILE A 142 -17.07 -9.83 0.25
CA ILE A 142 -16.88 -11.16 0.86
C ILE A 142 -15.58 -11.78 0.39
N LEU A 143 -15.21 -11.66 -0.89
CA LEU A 143 -13.93 -12.16 -1.40
C LEU A 143 -12.75 -11.45 -0.73
N GLU A 144 -12.78 -10.12 -0.62
CA GLU A 144 -11.77 -9.37 0.12
C GLU A 144 -11.70 -9.83 1.58
N PHE A 145 -12.84 -10.01 2.25
CA PHE A 145 -12.86 -10.56 3.61
C PHE A 145 -12.13 -11.89 3.71
N ILE A 146 -12.40 -12.81 2.78
CA ILE A 146 -11.76 -14.13 2.77
C ILE A 146 -10.25 -13.98 2.55
N LEU A 147 -9.86 -13.21 1.54
CA LEU A 147 -8.46 -13.01 1.16
C LEU A 147 -7.64 -12.34 2.25
N SER A 148 -8.23 -11.43 3.03
CA SER A 148 -7.53 -10.71 4.09
C SER A 148 -7.45 -11.50 5.40
N ASN A 149 -8.37 -12.44 5.65
CA ASN A 149 -8.44 -13.15 6.94
C ASN A 149 -7.96 -14.61 6.89
N TYR A 150 -7.92 -15.23 5.72
CA TYR A 150 -7.58 -16.65 5.56
C TYR A 150 -6.36 -16.87 4.67
N VAL A 151 -5.36 -15.98 4.76
CA VAL A 151 -4.13 -15.98 3.95
C VAL A 151 -3.43 -17.35 3.93
N VAL A 152 -3.39 -18.03 5.08
CA VAL A 152 -2.77 -19.35 5.23
C VAL A 152 -3.36 -20.40 4.29
N LEU A 153 -4.66 -20.31 3.95
CA LEU A 153 -5.31 -21.24 3.03
C LEU A 153 -4.69 -21.14 1.64
N PHE A 154 -4.61 -19.91 1.11
CA PHE A 154 -4.08 -19.64 -0.22
C PHE A 154 -2.57 -19.88 -0.31
N ARG A 155 -1.83 -19.73 0.79
CA ARG A 155 -0.39 -20.02 0.84
C ARG A 155 -0.05 -21.50 1.05
N THR A 156 -1.01 -22.33 1.46
CA THR A 156 -0.75 -23.75 1.79
C THR A 156 -1.51 -24.74 0.90
N LEU A 157 -2.69 -24.36 0.41
CA LEU A 157 -3.59 -25.25 -0.33
C LEU A 157 -3.63 -24.83 -1.80
N ILE A 158 -3.04 -25.65 -2.68
CA ILE A 158 -2.94 -25.39 -4.12
C ILE A 158 -4.30 -25.10 -4.75
N PRO A 159 -5.40 -25.82 -4.46
CA PRO A 159 -6.69 -25.51 -5.09
C PRO A 159 -7.23 -24.12 -4.75
N TYR A 160 -6.95 -23.58 -3.56
CA TYR A 160 -7.37 -22.22 -3.17
C TYR A 160 -6.54 -21.17 -3.89
N GLU A 161 -5.24 -21.42 -3.97
CA GLU A 161 -4.28 -20.61 -4.71
C GLU A 161 -4.69 -20.49 -6.18
N GLU A 162 -5.03 -21.61 -6.83
CA GLU A 162 -5.46 -21.65 -8.22
C GLU A 162 -6.73 -20.83 -8.49
N VAL A 163 -7.69 -20.82 -7.56
CA VAL A 163 -8.88 -19.95 -7.67
C VAL A 163 -8.50 -18.47 -7.53
N LEU A 164 -7.58 -18.15 -6.63
CA LEU A 164 -7.05 -16.79 -6.50
C LEU A 164 -6.34 -16.35 -7.79
N ARG A 165 -5.40 -17.14 -8.31
CA ARG A 165 -4.62 -16.84 -9.53
C ARG A 165 -5.51 -16.74 -10.77
N HIS A 166 -6.28 -17.78 -11.06
CA HIS A 166 -6.93 -17.90 -12.37
C HIS A 166 -8.31 -17.24 -12.44
N GLN A 167 -9.03 -17.13 -11.32
CA GLN A 167 -10.37 -16.54 -11.30
C GLN A 167 -10.36 -15.15 -10.68
N ILE A 168 -9.95 -15.02 -9.42
CA ILE A 168 -10.06 -13.75 -8.70
C ILE A 168 -9.15 -12.68 -9.31
N CYS A 169 -7.88 -12.99 -9.58
CA CYS A 169 -6.98 -12.02 -10.22
C CYS A 169 -7.44 -11.64 -11.63
N SER A 170 -8.00 -12.58 -12.40
CA SER A 170 -8.59 -12.29 -13.71
C SER A 170 -9.76 -11.31 -13.64
N ILE A 171 -10.66 -11.49 -12.67
CA ILE A 171 -11.79 -10.58 -12.41
C ILE A 171 -11.29 -9.18 -12.01
N LEU A 172 -10.30 -9.11 -11.11
CA LEU A 172 -9.72 -7.85 -10.67
C LEU A 172 -9.00 -7.13 -11.81
N MET A 173 -8.22 -7.86 -12.62
CA MET A 173 -7.50 -7.31 -13.77
C MET A 173 -8.47 -6.75 -14.81
N THR A 174 -9.56 -7.47 -15.10
CA THR A 174 -10.59 -7.01 -16.02
C THR A 174 -11.31 -5.77 -15.46
N SER A 175 -11.66 -5.78 -14.17
CA SER A 175 -12.37 -4.66 -13.52
C SER A 175 -11.50 -3.41 -13.33
N LEU A 176 -10.18 -3.55 -13.27
CA LEU A 176 -9.23 -2.43 -13.31
C LEU A 176 -9.10 -1.83 -14.71
N ARG A 177 -9.03 -2.68 -15.76
CA ARG A 177 -8.82 -2.23 -17.15
C ARG A 177 -10.03 -1.62 -17.82
N THR A 178 -11.24 -2.00 -17.42
CA THR A 178 -12.46 -1.46 -18.03
C THR A 178 -12.57 0.02 -17.69
N ASP A 179 -12.06 0.89 -18.56
CA ASP A 179 -12.14 2.36 -18.48
C ASP A 179 -13.41 2.92 -19.15
N SER A 180 -14.20 2.08 -19.82
CA SER A 180 -15.36 2.55 -20.58
C SER A 180 -16.56 2.83 -19.67
N GLU A 181 -16.86 4.11 -19.47
CA GLU A 181 -18.11 4.70 -19.96
C GLU A 181 -19.24 3.67 -20.21
N PHE A 182 -19.82 3.12 -19.15
CA PHE A 182 -21.22 2.75 -19.24
C PHE A 182 -22.00 4.02 -18.98
N GLU A 183 -22.46 4.59 -20.10
CA GLU A 183 -23.43 5.67 -20.21
C GLU A 183 -24.48 5.57 -19.10
N GLY A 184 -24.50 6.59 -18.24
CA GLY A 184 -25.44 6.71 -17.13
C GLY A 184 -24.75 6.69 -15.76
N GLU A 185 -24.18 7.84 -15.39
CA GLU A 185 -23.74 8.19 -14.03
C GLU A 185 -22.62 7.31 -13.44
N THR A 186 -21.36 7.75 -13.60
CA THR A 186 -20.23 7.40 -12.71
C THR A 186 -20.13 5.91 -12.34
N GLY A 187 -19.28 5.12 -13.02
CA GLY A 187 -18.96 3.77 -12.56
C GLY A 187 -18.75 3.75 -11.04
N GLU A 188 -19.67 3.11 -10.32
CA GLU A 188 -19.98 3.42 -8.91
C GLU A 188 -18.68 3.61 -8.08
N PRO A 189 -18.41 4.81 -7.53
CA PRO A 189 -17.17 5.08 -6.79
C PRO A 189 -16.87 4.04 -5.71
N TYR A 190 -17.93 3.46 -5.13
CA TYR A 190 -17.83 2.36 -4.17
C TYR A 190 -17.24 1.07 -4.78
N PHE A 191 -17.71 0.64 -5.96
CA PHE A 191 -17.20 -0.55 -6.64
C PHE A 191 -15.73 -0.39 -7.02
N ARG A 192 -15.35 0.77 -7.57
CA ARG A 192 -13.94 1.06 -7.94
C ARG A 192 -13.03 1.05 -6.72
N ARG A 193 -13.46 1.69 -5.61
CA ARG A 193 -12.74 1.65 -4.34
C ARG A 193 -12.53 0.21 -3.85
N LEU A 194 -13.54 -0.64 -3.99
CA LEU A 194 -13.47 -2.03 -3.59
C LEU A 194 -12.50 -2.86 -4.44
N VAL A 195 -12.50 -2.66 -5.76
CA VAL A 195 -11.55 -3.30 -6.68
C VAL A 195 -10.12 -2.87 -6.34
N LEU A 196 -9.87 -1.56 -6.21
CA LEU A 196 -8.56 -1.02 -5.84
C LEU A 196 -8.07 -1.58 -4.50
N ARG A 197 -8.94 -1.60 -3.49
CA ARG A 197 -8.65 -2.18 -2.17
C ARG A 197 -8.34 -3.67 -2.26
N SER A 198 -9.11 -4.43 -3.05
CA SER A 198 -8.87 -5.88 -3.24
C SER A 198 -7.50 -6.12 -3.90
N VAL A 199 -7.16 -5.33 -4.93
CA VAL A 199 -5.86 -5.40 -5.62
C VAL A 199 -4.72 -5.08 -4.65
N ALA A 200 -4.88 -4.05 -3.80
CA ALA A 200 -3.90 -3.70 -2.79
C ALA A 200 -3.67 -4.85 -1.79
N HIS A 201 -4.73 -5.52 -1.33
CA HIS A 201 -4.60 -6.71 -0.49
C HIS A 201 -3.91 -7.86 -1.21
N VAL A 202 -4.22 -8.08 -2.49
CA VAL A 202 -3.57 -9.13 -3.29
C VAL A 202 -2.05 -8.90 -3.36
N ILE A 203 -1.63 -7.69 -3.71
CA ILE A 203 -0.21 -7.31 -3.79
C ILE A 203 0.49 -7.48 -2.43
N ARG A 204 -0.10 -6.98 -1.34
CA ARG A 204 0.51 -7.07 0.01
C ARG A 204 0.66 -8.50 0.51
N LEU A 205 -0.37 -9.32 0.34
CA LEU A 205 -0.47 -10.62 1.00
C LEU A 205 0.01 -11.77 0.11
N TYR A 206 0.07 -11.61 -1.21
CA TYR A 206 0.30 -12.71 -2.15
C TYR A 206 1.34 -12.42 -3.25
N SER A 207 2.06 -11.29 -3.23
CA SER A 207 3.06 -10.97 -4.27
C SER A 207 4.18 -11.99 -4.42
N SER A 208 4.58 -12.68 -3.35
CA SER A 208 5.55 -13.78 -3.41
C SER A 208 5.00 -15.05 -4.08
N LEU A 209 3.68 -15.19 -4.17
CA LEU A 209 2.96 -16.34 -4.75
C LEU A 209 2.45 -16.07 -6.16
N LEU A 210 2.14 -14.80 -6.46
CA LEU A 210 1.49 -14.32 -7.68
C LEU A 210 2.35 -13.23 -8.33
N ILE A 211 3.60 -13.57 -8.69
CA ILE A 211 4.58 -12.60 -9.20
C ILE A 211 4.04 -11.91 -10.45
N THR A 212 3.59 -12.69 -11.44
CA THR A 212 3.09 -12.17 -12.72
C THR A 212 1.85 -11.30 -12.58
N GLU A 213 0.87 -11.73 -11.80
CA GLU A 213 -0.38 -10.99 -11.57
C GLU A 213 -0.11 -9.71 -10.80
N SER A 214 0.78 -9.76 -9.79
CA SER A 214 1.15 -8.61 -8.98
C SER A 214 1.97 -7.59 -9.78
N GLU A 215 2.86 -8.03 -10.67
CA GLU A 215 3.59 -7.16 -11.60
C GLU A 215 2.61 -6.40 -12.51
N VAL A 216 1.62 -7.11 -13.08
CA VAL A 216 0.58 -6.50 -13.92
C VAL A 216 -0.28 -5.54 -13.10
N PHE A 217 -0.69 -5.90 -11.89
CA PHE A 217 -1.47 -5.01 -11.02
C PHE A 217 -0.72 -3.74 -10.66
N LEU A 218 0.53 -3.85 -10.20
CA LEU A 218 1.34 -2.69 -9.89
C LEU A 218 1.56 -1.81 -11.12
N SER A 219 1.86 -2.40 -12.27
CA SER A 219 2.02 -1.66 -13.53
C SER A 219 0.75 -0.89 -13.92
N MET A 220 -0.43 -1.50 -13.74
CA MET A 220 -1.72 -0.83 -13.98
C MET A 220 -1.96 0.31 -12.97
N LEU A 221 -1.64 0.14 -11.69
CA LEU A 221 -1.75 1.20 -10.68
C LEU A 221 -0.81 2.37 -10.99
N VAL A 222 0.45 2.09 -11.34
CA VAL A 222 1.44 3.10 -11.75
C VAL A 222 0.98 3.84 -13.01
N SER A 223 0.42 3.12 -13.98
CA SER A 223 -0.15 3.74 -15.18
C SER A 223 -1.35 4.63 -14.85
N ALA A 224 -2.26 4.21 -13.96
CA ALA A 224 -3.48 4.93 -13.61
C ALA A 224 -3.24 6.34 -13.05
N ILE A 225 -2.09 6.61 -12.42
CA ILE A 225 -1.73 7.96 -11.95
C ILE A 225 -1.42 8.91 -13.11
N ASN A 226 -0.89 8.36 -14.21
CA ASN A 226 -0.46 9.09 -15.40
C ASN A 226 -1.56 9.20 -16.46
N LEU A 227 -2.67 8.48 -16.31
CA LEU A 227 -3.84 8.59 -17.18
C LEU A 227 -4.71 9.79 -16.78
N ASP A 228 -5.49 10.30 -17.75
CA ASP A 228 -6.47 11.38 -17.53
C ASP A 228 -7.75 10.86 -16.84
N LEU A 229 -7.55 10.22 -15.68
CA LEU A 229 -8.61 9.68 -14.83
C LEU A 229 -9.10 10.75 -13.85
N PRO A 230 -10.36 10.67 -13.37
CA PRO A 230 -10.88 11.57 -12.34
C PRO A 230 -9.95 11.66 -11.12
N LEU A 231 -9.79 12.87 -10.57
CA LEU A 231 -8.85 13.14 -9.47
C LEU A 231 -9.09 12.27 -8.24
N TRP A 232 -10.36 11.99 -7.89
CA TRP A 232 -10.70 11.08 -6.78
C TRP A 232 -10.14 9.67 -7.00
N HIS A 233 -10.09 9.19 -8.24
CA HIS A 233 -9.54 7.87 -8.56
C HIS A 233 -8.02 7.88 -8.44
N ARG A 234 -7.38 8.93 -8.97
CA ARG A 234 -5.92 9.12 -8.85
C ARG A 234 -5.48 9.22 -7.39
N ILE A 235 -6.24 9.92 -6.53
CA ILE A 235 -6.00 10.00 -5.09
C ILE A 235 -6.06 8.60 -4.44
N LEU A 236 -7.09 7.80 -4.72
CA LEU A 236 -7.19 6.43 -4.18
C LEU A 236 -6.01 5.54 -4.61
N VAL A 237 -5.55 5.68 -5.86
CA VAL A 237 -4.38 4.95 -6.35
C VAL A 237 -3.11 5.43 -5.64
N LEU A 238 -2.95 6.74 -5.45
CA LEU A 238 -1.83 7.33 -4.70
C LEU A 238 -1.81 6.86 -3.24
N GLU A 239 -2.95 6.79 -2.55
CA GLU A 239 -3.05 6.22 -1.19
C GLU A 239 -2.50 4.78 -1.13
N ILE A 240 -2.83 3.97 -2.14
CA ILE A 240 -2.36 2.59 -2.23
C ILE A 240 -0.85 2.52 -2.45
N LEU A 241 -0.33 3.27 -3.43
CA LEU A 241 1.12 3.28 -3.73
C LEU A 241 1.93 3.84 -2.57
N ARG A 242 1.48 4.94 -1.96
CA ARG A 242 2.04 5.50 -0.72
C ARG A 242 2.06 4.43 0.38
N GLY A 243 0.97 3.68 0.53
CA GLY A 243 0.91 2.58 1.48
C GLY A 243 1.94 1.47 1.23
N PHE A 244 2.30 1.17 -0.03
CA PHE A 244 3.36 0.19 -0.34
C PHE A 244 4.74 0.74 0.00
N CYS A 245 4.94 2.04 -0.21
CA CYS A 245 6.21 2.73 0.04
C CYS A 245 6.56 2.86 1.52
N VAL A 246 5.59 3.23 2.36
CA VAL A 246 5.84 3.46 3.81
C VAL A 246 6.06 2.18 4.62
N GLU A 247 5.68 1.02 4.08
CA GLU A 247 5.75 -0.25 4.78
C GLU A 247 6.99 -1.03 4.35
N ALA A 248 8.07 -0.91 5.12
CA ALA A 248 9.40 -1.45 4.79
C ALA A 248 9.39 -2.92 4.35
N HIS A 249 8.56 -3.76 4.98
CA HIS A 249 8.47 -5.17 4.63
C HIS A 249 7.78 -5.42 3.28
N THR A 250 6.67 -4.73 3.01
CA THR A 250 6.02 -4.80 1.70
C THR A 250 6.98 -4.29 0.63
N LEU A 251 7.62 -3.14 0.84
CA LEU A 251 8.59 -2.59 -0.11
C LEU A 251 9.76 -3.56 -0.36
N ARG A 252 10.30 -4.19 0.69
CA ARG A 252 11.32 -5.26 0.59
C ARG A 252 10.85 -6.38 -0.34
N ILE A 253 9.67 -6.95 -0.09
CA ILE A 253 9.15 -8.09 -0.89
C ILE A 253 8.95 -7.67 -2.35
N LEU A 254 8.34 -6.51 -2.59
CA LEU A 254 8.10 -6.04 -3.96
C LEU A 254 9.42 -5.82 -4.71
N PHE A 255 10.39 -5.13 -4.10
CA PHE A 255 11.69 -4.88 -4.73
C PHE A 255 12.47 -6.18 -4.97
N GLN A 256 12.41 -7.14 -4.05
CA GLN A 256 13.02 -8.46 -4.21
C GLN A 256 12.38 -9.30 -5.34
N ASN A 257 11.05 -9.26 -5.47
CA ASN A 257 10.34 -10.05 -6.47
C ASN A 257 10.48 -9.46 -7.88
N PHE A 258 10.57 -8.14 -8.01
CA PHE A 258 10.55 -7.45 -9.30
C PHE A 258 11.93 -6.89 -9.66
N ASP A 259 12.33 -5.78 -9.05
CA ASP A 259 13.50 -4.97 -9.44
C ASP A 259 14.86 -5.67 -9.22
N MET A 260 14.96 -6.64 -8.31
CA MET A 260 16.18 -7.44 -8.12
C MET A 260 16.39 -8.50 -9.21
N ASN A 261 15.38 -8.81 -10.02
CA ASN A 261 15.48 -9.78 -11.10
C ASN A 261 15.62 -9.07 -12.44
N PRO A 262 16.77 -9.16 -13.12
CA PRO A 262 17.02 -8.44 -14.37
C PRO A 262 16.10 -8.84 -15.54
N LYS A 263 15.31 -9.91 -15.39
CA LYS A 263 14.30 -10.34 -16.38
C LYS A 263 12.95 -9.66 -16.20
N ASN A 264 12.68 -9.11 -15.03
CA ASN A 264 11.40 -8.49 -14.68
C ASN A 264 11.45 -6.99 -14.97
N THR A 265 10.29 -6.35 -15.01
CA THR A 265 10.23 -4.89 -15.07
C THR A 265 10.57 -4.29 -13.69
N ASN A 266 11.25 -3.13 -13.69
CA ASN A 266 11.57 -2.40 -12.46
C ASN A 266 10.34 -1.61 -12.02
N VAL A 267 9.33 -2.32 -11.52
CA VAL A 267 8.03 -1.73 -11.20
C VAL A 267 8.12 -0.84 -9.96
N VAL A 268 8.98 -1.16 -8.99
CA VAL A 268 9.16 -0.30 -7.82
C VAL A 268 9.84 1.00 -8.22
N ALA A 269 10.90 0.97 -9.04
CA ALA A 269 11.50 2.17 -9.60
C ALA A 269 10.48 3.00 -10.41
N SER A 270 9.66 2.35 -11.26
CA SER A 270 8.60 3.00 -12.04
C SER A 270 7.52 3.67 -11.15
N MET A 271 7.23 3.06 -10.00
CA MET A 271 6.36 3.64 -8.98
C MET A 271 6.99 4.90 -8.37
N VAL A 272 8.28 4.88 -7.99
CA VAL A 272 8.99 6.05 -7.47
C VAL A 272 9.01 7.19 -8.49
N GLU A 273 9.31 6.89 -9.76
CA GLU A 273 9.25 7.86 -10.84
C GLU A 273 7.87 8.49 -11.00
N SER A 274 6.80 7.69 -10.89
CA SER A 274 5.43 8.20 -11.01
C SER A 274 5.03 9.08 -9.83
N LEU A 275 5.45 8.76 -8.60
CA LEU A 275 5.27 9.63 -7.44
C LEU A 275 6.03 10.95 -7.61
N ALA A 276 7.29 10.89 -8.06
CA ALA A 276 8.08 12.08 -8.35
C ALA A 276 7.46 12.96 -9.44
N ARG A 277 6.86 12.37 -10.49
CA ARG A 277 6.14 13.12 -11.52
C ARG A 277 4.91 13.86 -10.97
N VAL A 278 4.17 13.26 -10.03
CA VAL A 278 3.04 13.94 -9.36
C VAL A 278 3.54 15.12 -8.52
N VAL A 279 4.67 14.95 -7.81
CA VAL A 279 5.30 16.06 -7.09
C VAL A 279 5.70 17.19 -8.04
N SER A 280 6.32 16.86 -9.17
CA SER A 280 6.76 17.85 -10.15
C SER A 280 5.62 18.48 -10.96
N SER A 281 4.43 17.86 -11.04
CA SER A 281 3.33 18.40 -11.85
C SER A 281 2.79 19.74 -11.34
N ILE A 282 2.98 20.03 -10.05
CA ILE A 282 2.62 21.31 -9.43
C ILE A 282 3.39 22.50 -10.05
N GLN A 283 4.57 22.25 -10.65
CA GLN A 283 5.39 23.29 -11.26
C GLN A 283 4.69 24.01 -12.41
N PHE A 284 3.80 23.32 -13.12
CA PHE A 284 3.14 23.81 -14.33
C PHE A 284 1.77 24.41 -14.07
N GLN A 285 1.38 24.55 -12.80
CA GLN A 285 0.09 25.10 -12.40
C GLN A 285 0.20 26.59 -12.08
N ASP A 286 -0.79 27.37 -12.52
CA ASP A 286 -0.88 28.79 -12.20
C ASP A 286 -1.08 29.05 -10.69
N THR A 287 -1.60 28.06 -9.96
CA THR A 287 -1.84 28.08 -8.50
C THR A 287 -0.74 27.40 -7.68
N CYS A 288 0.48 27.28 -8.21
CA CYS A 288 1.57 26.53 -7.57
C CYS A 288 1.86 26.95 -6.12
N GLU A 289 1.85 28.26 -5.82
CA GLU A 289 2.09 28.78 -4.46
C GLU A 289 0.96 28.39 -3.49
N GLU A 290 -0.31 28.56 -3.90
CA GLU A 290 -1.50 28.16 -3.12
C GLU A 290 -1.55 26.65 -2.89
N SER A 291 -1.25 25.84 -3.91
CA SER A 291 -1.19 24.39 -3.81
C SER A 291 -0.07 23.93 -2.86
N LEU A 292 1.09 24.60 -2.85
CA LEU A 292 2.19 24.26 -1.94
C LEU A 292 1.92 24.68 -0.49
N GLU A 293 1.24 25.80 -0.28
CA GLU A 293 0.73 26.18 1.05
C GLU A 293 -0.32 25.18 1.54
N ALA A 294 -1.20 24.73 0.64
CA ALA A 294 -2.18 23.69 0.94
C ALA A 294 -1.51 22.37 1.35
N VAL A 295 -0.51 21.93 0.59
CA VAL A 295 0.33 20.77 0.95
C VAL A 295 0.96 20.96 2.33
N ALA A 296 1.57 22.11 2.61
CA ALA A 296 2.17 22.38 3.91
C ALA A 296 1.15 22.30 5.06
N GLY A 297 -0.08 22.78 4.85
CA GLY A 297 -1.18 22.65 5.80
C GLY A 297 -1.61 21.20 6.07
N MET A 298 -1.48 20.31 5.08
CA MET A 298 -1.77 18.87 5.29
C MET A 298 -0.74 18.21 6.22
N PHE A 299 0.53 18.64 6.15
CA PHE A 299 1.61 18.14 7.03
C PHE A 299 1.49 18.63 8.48
N THR A 300 0.83 19.76 8.74
CA THR A 300 0.56 20.24 10.10
C THR A 300 -0.67 19.56 10.73
N GLY A 301 -1.41 18.75 9.96
CA GLY A 301 -2.66 18.12 10.40
C GLY A 301 -3.82 19.11 10.55
N VAL A 302 -3.72 20.30 9.96
CA VAL A 302 -4.82 21.27 9.93
C VAL A 302 -5.90 20.73 8.98
N GLU A 303 -7.03 20.34 9.56
CA GLU A 303 -8.24 20.04 8.81
C GLU A 303 -8.65 21.32 8.08
N TRP A 304 -8.54 21.31 6.75
CA TRP A 304 -9.00 22.42 5.92
C TRP A 304 -10.50 22.56 6.13
N SER A 305 -10.89 23.49 7.02
CA SER A 305 -12.26 23.97 7.12
C SER A 305 -12.63 24.52 5.75
N LEU A 306 -13.40 23.76 4.98
CA LEU A 306 -14.21 24.33 3.93
C LEU A 306 -15.19 25.28 4.64
N ASP A 307 -14.80 26.54 4.78
CA ASP A 307 -15.79 27.58 5.04
C ASP A 307 -16.85 27.46 3.93
N SER A 308 -18.11 27.67 4.31
CA SER A 308 -19.34 27.35 3.56
C SER A 308 -19.43 27.90 2.12
N ASP A 309 -18.43 28.67 1.66
CA ASP A 309 -18.31 29.31 0.36
C ASP A 309 -17.05 28.85 -0.42
N ALA A 310 -16.62 27.59 -0.28
CA ALA A 310 -15.51 27.08 -1.08
C ALA A 310 -15.87 27.08 -2.57
N SER A 311 -15.16 27.90 -3.36
CA SER A 311 -15.28 27.90 -4.81
C SER A 311 -14.86 26.53 -5.37
N ASN A 312 -15.36 26.17 -6.55
CA ASN A 312 -14.90 24.95 -7.25
C ASN A 312 -13.37 24.94 -7.43
N THR A 313 -12.75 26.11 -7.53
CA THR A 313 -11.30 26.28 -7.58
C THR A 313 -10.62 25.87 -6.27
N ALA A 314 -11.16 26.27 -5.11
CA ALA A 314 -10.59 25.90 -3.81
C ALA A 314 -10.64 24.38 -3.56
N VAL A 315 -11.73 23.72 -3.97
CA VAL A 315 -11.87 22.25 -3.87
C VAL A 315 -10.87 21.53 -4.78
N LEU A 316 -10.62 22.06 -5.98
CA LEU A 316 -9.62 21.52 -6.91
C LEU A 316 -8.21 21.65 -6.33
N VAL A 317 -7.83 22.85 -5.86
CA VAL A 317 -6.52 23.12 -5.24
C VAL A 317 -6.29 22.19 -4.04
N ALA A 318 -7.28 22.03 -3.16
CA ALA A 318 -7.17 21.12 -2.01
C ALA A 318 -6.98 19.65 -2.43
N SER A 319 -7.68 19.21 -3.49
CA SER A 319 -7.58 17.83 -3.98
C SER A 319 -6.24 17.56 -4.68
N GLU A 320 -5.70 18.53 -5.40
CA GLU A 320 -4.37 18.46 -6.02
C GLU A 320 -3.27 18.49 -4.96
N ALA A 321 -3.39 19.36 -3.95
CA ALA A 321 -2.51 19.38 -2.80
C ALA A 321 -2.53 18.05 -2.05
N HIS A 322 -3.69 17.39 -1.93
CA HIS A 322 -3.78 16.06 -1.36
C HIS A 322 -3.02 15.01 -2.18
N ALA A 323 -3.14 15.04 -3.51
CA ALA A 323 -2.38 14.16 -4.39
C ALA A 323 -0.85 14.35 -4.25
N VAL A 324 -0.38 15.60 -4.22
CA VAL A 324 1.04 15.94 -4.02
C VAL A 324 1.52 15.51 -2.64
N THR A 325 0.70 15.71 -1.59
CA THR A 325 0.99 15.27 -0.22
C THR A 325 1.18 13.75 -0.17
N LEU A 326 0.26 12.97 -0.75
CA LEU A 326 0.37 11.51 -0.82
C LEU A 326 1.61 11.05 -1.59
N ALA A 327 1.94 11.74 -2.68
CA ALA A 327 3.14 11.43 -3.46
C ALA A 327 4.42 11.71 -2.67
N ASN A 328 4.49 12.84 -1.96
CA ASN A 328 5.62 13.19 -1.10
C ASN A 328 5.77 12.23 0.09
N GLU A 329 4.66 11.88 0.75
CA GLU A 329 4.65 10.84 1.78
C GLU A 329 5.10 9.47 1.25
N GLY A 330 4.77 9.13 0.00
CA GLY A 330 5.27 7.93 -0.66
C GLY A 330 6.79 7.95 -0.85
N LEU A 331 7.35 9.06 -1.36
CA LEU A 331 8.79 9.24 -1.53
C LEU A 331 9.55 9.18 -0.20
N LEU A 332 9.06 9.88 0.82
CA LEU A 332 9.60 9.81 2.18
C LEU A 332 9.43 8.41 2.78
N GLY A 333 8.32 7.73 2.48
CA GLY A 333 8.09 6.34 2.85
C GLY A 333 9.20 5.41 2.36
N ILE A 334 9.62 5.55 1.09
CA ILE A 334 10.75 4.77 0.53
C ILE A 334 12.04 5.08 1.29
N VAL A 335 12.32 6.35 1.56
CA VAL A 335 13.52 6.77 2.30
C VAL A 335 13.55 6.15 3.70
N PHE A 336 12.47 6.25 4.47
CA PHE A 336 12.39 5.68 5.81
C PHE A 336 12.37 4.14 5.79
N ALA A 337 11.79 3.53 4.76
CA ALA A 337 11.86 2.09 4.56
C ALA A 337 13.29 1.63 4.30
N VAL A 338 14.05 2.30 3.42
CA VAL A 338 15.48 2.00 3.20
C VAL A 338 16.27 2.15 4.50
N ALA A 339 16.01 3.19 5.30
CA ALA A 339 16.64 3.36 6.61
C ALA A 339 16.33 2.20 7.57
N THR A 340 15.04 1.84 7.69
CA THR A 340 14.60 0.71 8.52
C THR A 340 15.26 -0.61 8.09
N LEU A 341 15.33 -0.86 6.78
CA LEU A 341 15.95 -2.09 6.24
C LEU A 341 17.47 -2.10 6.43
N THR A 342 18.11 -0.91 6.39
CA THR A 342 19.55 -0.76 6.65
C THR A 342 19.84 -1.00 8.13
N ASP A 343 19.03 -0.49 9.04
CA ASP A 343 19.12 -0.77 10.47
C ASP A 343 18.94 -2.28 10.75
N GLU A 344 17.94 -2.93 10.11
CA GLU A 344 17.77 -4.38 10.20
C GLU A 344 19.02 -5.15 9.71
N ALA A 345 19.71 -4.67 8.68
CA ALA A 345 20.95 -5.29 8.20
C ALA A 345 22.12 -5.10 9.18
N VAL A 346 22.19 -3.95 9.86
CA VAL A 346 23.16 -3.71 10.95
C VAL A 346 22.87 -4.63 12.14
N ASP A 347 21.60 -4.76 12.54
CA ASP A 347 21.18 -5.60 13.68
C ASP A 347 21.50 -7.08 13.48
N VAL A 348 21.39 -7.58 12.24
CA VAL A 348 21.74 -8.96 11.88
C VAL A 348 23.26 -9.14 11.68
N GLY A 349 24.05 -8.06 11.75
CA GLY A 349 25.51 -8.09 11.59
C GLY A 349 25.97 -8.21 10.13
N GLU A 350 25.10 -7.91 9.17
CA GLU A 350 25.46 -7.86 7.74
C GLU A 350 26.23 -6.58 7.39
N LEU A 351 26.02 -5.51 8.17
CA LEU A 351 26.66 -4.21 8.02
C LEU A 351 27.30 -3.80 9.35
N GLU A 352 28.43 -3.10 9.26
CA GLU A 352 29.04 -2.49 10.43
C GLU A 352 28.31 -1.19 10.76
N SER A 353 28.05 -0.97 12.06
CA SER A 353 27.63 0.34 12.55
C SER A 353 28.67 1.39 12.14
N PRO A 354 28.28 2.65 11.84
CA PRO A 354 29.20 3.70 11.38
C PRO A 354 30.15 4.18 12.49
N ARG A 355 31.01 3.27 12.97
CA ARG A 355 32.12 3.53 13.87
C ARG A 355 33.40 3.58 13.04
N PHE A 356 34.23 4.56 13.37
CA PHE A 356 35.47 4.87 12.67
C PHE A 356 36.49 3.71 12.84
N GLU A 357 36.47 2.72 11.97
CA GLU A 357 37.53 1.71 11.88
C GLU A 357 38.35 1.86 10.58
N VAL A 358 39.68 1.87 10.77
CA VAL A 358 40.73 2.07 9.74
C VAL A 358 40.99 0.76 8.97
N GLY A 359 39.95 -0.04 8.74
CA GLY A 359 40.02 -1.32 8.03
C GLY A 359 39.71 -1.21 6.54
N PRO A 360 40.26 -2.09 5.67
CA PRO A 360 39.80 -2.17 4.29
C PRO A 360 38.30 -2.50 4.26
N PRO A 361 37.52 -1.93 3.32
CA PRO A 361 36.08 -2.12 3.25
C PRO A 361 35.75 -3.62 3.16
N THR A 362 35.15 -4.16 4.22
CA THR A 362 34.47 -5.44 4.21
C THR A 362 33.35 -5.32 3.18
N LYS A 363 33.39 -6.16 2.13
CA LYS A 363 32.33 -6.16 1.10
C LYS A 363 30.99 -6.44 1.78
N CYS A 364 29.96 -5.66 1.46
CA CYS A 364 28.59 -5.93 1.85
C CYS A 364 28.16 -7.28 1.26
N THR A 365 28.20 -8.36 2.04
CA THR A 365 27.84 -9.72 1.58
C THR A 365 26.47 -10.18 2.05
N GLY A 366 25.82 -9.40 2.91
CA GLY A 366 24.49 -9.70 3.44
C GLY A 366 23.38 -9.58 2.42
N LYS A 367 22.32 -10.38 2.57
CA LYS A 367 21.17 -10.35 1.63
C LYS A 367 20.38 -9.05 1.76
N THR A 368 20.18 -8.58 2.99
CA THR A 368 19.46 -7.34 3.27
C THR A 368 20.33 -6.13 2.91
N ALA A 369 21.63 -6.20 3.20
CA ALA A 369 22.59 -5.18 2.77
C ALA A 369 22.59 -4.98 1.24
N MET A 370 22.71 -6.07 0.47
CA MET A 370 22.66 -6.04 -0.99
C MET A 370 21.35 -5.47 -1.53
N LEU A 371 20.22 -5.84 -0.91
CA LEU A 371 18.91 -5.28 -1.25
C LEU A 371 18.89 -3.75 -1.06
N CYS A 372 19.34 -3.26 0.10
CA CYS A 372 19.36 -1.83 0.39
C CYS A 372 20.27 -1.07 -0.57
N THR A 373 21.45 -1.61 -0.89
CA THR A 373 22.35 -1.03 -1.91
C THR A 373 21.64 -0.92 -3.25
N SER A 374 21.00 -1.99 -3.74
CA SER A 374 20.28 -1.96 -5.02
C SER A 374 19.08 -0.99 -5.01
N MET A 375 18.37 -0.87 -3.88
CA MET A 375 17.30 0.11 -3.72
C MET A 375 17.83 1.55 -3.82
N VAL A 376 18.92 1.85 -3.12
CA VAL A 376 19.57 3.17 -3.18
C VAL A 376 20.01 3.46 -4.61
N ASP A 377 20.80 2.58 -5.22
CA ASP A 377 21.36 2.75 -6.57
C ASP A 377 20.27 3.00 -7.62
N SER A 378 19.11 2.33 -7.48
CA SER A 378 18.02 2.44 -8.46
C SER A 378 17.17 3.70 -8.33
N MET A 379 17.09 4.34 -7.15
CA MET A 379 16.03 5.32 -6.87
C MET A 379 16.55 6.67 -6.35
N TRP A 380 17.81 6.77 -5.94
CA TRP A 380 18.34 7.95 -5.23
C TRP A 380 18.20 9.25 -6.01
N LEU A 381 18.44 9.24 -7.33
CA LEU A 381 18.40 10.46 -8.16
C LEU A 381 16.96 10.99 -8.25
N THR A 382 16.00 10.11 -8.52
CA THR A 382 14.57 10.45 -8.60
C THR A 382 14.05 11.00 -7.27
N ILE A 383 14.46 10.41 -6.15
CA ILE A 383 14.10 10.88 -4.81
C ILE A 383 14.72 12.26 -4.56
N LEU A 384 16.01 12.44 -4.86
CA LEU A 384 16.71 13.71 -4.68
C LEU A 384 16.05 14.84 -5.48
N ASP A 385 15.76 14.60 -6.75
CA ASP A 385 15.16 15.60 -7.65
C ASP A 385 13.78 16.04 -7.12
N ALA A 386 12.93 15.09 -6.72
CA ALA A 386 11.59 15.39 -6.21
C ALA A 386 11.60 16.11 -4.86
N LEU A 387 12.41 15.64 -3.89
CA LEU A 387 12.47 16.24 -2.56
C LEU A 387 13.15 17.63 -2.60
N SER A 388 14.22 17.78 -3.38
CA SER A 388 14.90 19.07 -3.54
C SER A 388 14.03 20.10 -4.27
N PHE A 389 13.16 19.66 -5.19
CA PHE A 389 12.17 20.50 -5.82
C PHE A 389 11.20 21.10 -4.78
N ILE A 390 10.64 20.28 -3.89
CA ILE A 390 9.76 20.78 -2.82
C ILE A 390 10.52 21.73 -1.87
N LEU A 391 11.75 21.40 -1.46
CA LEU A 391 12.57 22.30 -0.63
C LEU A 391 12.84 23.65 -1.31
N THR A 392 12.96 23.68 -2.63
CA THR A 392 13.18 24.91 -3.39
C THR A 392 11.93 25.79 -3.46
N LYS A 393 10.75 25.19 -3.44
CA LYS A 393 9.48 25.88 -3.72
C LYS A 393 8.62 26.14 -2.50
N SER A 394 8.67 25.29 -1.49
CA SER A 394 7.81 25.39 -0.31
C SER A 394 8.36 26.36 0.73
N GLN A 395 7.47 27.16 1.33
CA GLN A 395 7.75 27.98 2.52
C GLN A 395 7.21 27.33 3.81
N GLY A 396 6.60 26.14 3.70
CA GLY A 396 5.96 25.47 4.82
C GLY A 396 6.97 24.80 5.75
N GLU A 397 7.07 25.28 7.00
CA GLU A 397 8.01 24.72 7.99
C GLU A 397 7.82 23.22 8.22
N ALA A 398 6.57 22.74 8.29
CA ALA A 398 6.27 21.33 8.56
C ALA A 398 6.74 20.40 7.44
N ILE A 399 6.46 20.72 6.18
CA ILE A 399 6.92 19.91 5.05
C ILE A 399 8.43 19.98 4.87
N VAL A 400 9.04 21.16 5.08
CA VAL A 400 10.50 21.32 5.08
C VAL A 400 11.13 20.43 6.16
N LEU A 401 10.60 20.44 7.38
CA LEU A 401 11.09 19.62 8.48
C LEU A 401 10.99 18.11 8.16
N GLU A 402 9.87 17.65 7.60
CA GLU A 402 9.71 16.25 7.21
C GLU A 402 10.69 15.84 6.10
N ILE A 403 10.92 16.71 5.11
CA ILE A 403 11.93 16.43 4.08
C ILE A 403 13.33 16.39 4.68
N LEU A 404 13.68 17.30 5.60
CA LEU A 404 14.98 17.30 6.26
C LEU A 404 15.19 16.02 7.10
N LYS A 405 14.16 15.50 7.77
CA LYS A 405 14.21 14.18 8.42
C LYS A 405 14.48 13.06 7.42
N GLY A 406 13.84 13.12 6.25
CA GLY A 406 14.10 12.20 5.14
C GLY A 406 15.56 12.27 4.67
N TYR A 407 16.08 13.47 4.41
CA TYR A 407 17.49 13.67 4.04
C TYR A 407 18.45 13.10 5.09
N GLN A 408 18.17 13.33 6.38
CA GLN A 408 18.98 12.78 7.48
C GLN A 408 18.98 11.24 7.45
N ALA A 409 17.80 10.61 7.38
CA ALA A 409 17.66 9.16 7.34
C ALA A 409 18.34 8.54 6.10
N PHE A 410 18.17 9.16 4.93
CA PHE A 410 18.76 8.67 3.68
C PHE A 410 20.29 8.80 3.67
N THR A 411 20.83 9.93 4.13
CA THR A 411 22.29 10.15 4.21
C THR A 411 22.94 9.21 5.22
N GLN A 412 22.31 8.96 6.37
CA GLN A 412 22.76 7.95 7.33
C GLN A 412 22.80 6.56 6.68
N SER A 413 21.72 6.16 5.99
CA SER A 413 21.65 4.88 5.29
C SER A 413 22.74 4.76 4.22
N CYS A 414 22.94 5.79 3.41
CA CYS A 414 24.00 5.82 2.39
C CYS A 414 25.40 5.73 3.02
N GLY A 415 25.63 6.37 4.17
CA GLY A 415 26.89 6.27 4.92
C GLY A 415 27.19 4.84 5.36
N VAL A 416 26.20 4.16 5.95
CA VAL A 416 26.31 2.76 6.39
C VAL A 416 26.51 1.81 5.21
N LEU A 417 25.76 2.01 4.12
CA LEU A 417 25.85 1.23 2.88
C LEU A 417 27.10 1.57 2.04
N ARG A 418 27.88 2.59 2.44
CA ARG A 418 29.04 3.13 1.70
C ARG A 418 28.69 3.61 0.27
N ALA A 419 27.46 4.08 0.08
CA ALA A 419 26.99 4.66 -1.17
C ALA A 419 27.42 6.14 -1.28
N VAL A 420 28.67 6.35 -1.70
CA VAL A 420 29.35 7.66 -1.63
C VAL A 420 28.71 8.71 -2.56
N GLU A 421 28.33 8.33 -3.77
CA GLU A 421 27.72 9.24 -4.74
C GLU A 421 26.35 9.80 -4.29
N PRO A 422 25.36 8.97 -3.89
CA PRO A 422 24.11 9.49 -3.37
C PRO A 422 24.31 10.28 -2.08
N LEU A 423 25.17 9.82 -1.16
CA LEU A 423 25.50 10.55 0.06
C LEU A 423 25.96 11.98 -0.25
N ASN A 424 26.98 12.13 -1.10
CA ASN A 424 27.55 13.42 -1.44
C ASN A 424 26.55 14.32 -2.18
N SER A 425 25.68 13.74 -3.01
CA SER A 425 24.68 14.48 -3.77
C SER A 425 23.59 15.05 -2.87
N PHE A 426 23.11 14.27 -1.89
CA PHE A 426 22.15 14.75 -0.89
C PHE A 426 22.77 15.82 0.03
N LEU A 427 24.02 15.62 0.48
CA LEU A 427 24.74 16.63 1.28
C LEU A 427 24.97 17.92 0.48
N ALA A 428 25.37 17.82 -0.78
CA ALA A 428 25.53 18.98 -1.66
C ALA A 428 24.20 19.72 -1.87
N SER A 429 23.08 18.99 -1.98
CA SER A 429 21.73 19.58 -2.04
C SER A 429 21.39 20.33 -0.74
N LEU A 430 21.64 19.76 0.44
CA LEU A 430 21.45 20.45 1.73
C LEU A 430 22.28 21.73 1.83
N CYS A 431 23.56 21.67 1.43
CA CYS A 431 24.46 22.82 1.46
C CYS A 431 23.92 24.01 0.65
N LYS A 432 23.23 23.76 -0.47
CA LYS A 432 22.60 24.82 -1.27
C LYS A 432 21.50 25.56 -0.51
N PHE A 433 20.79 24.89 0.40
CA PHE A 433 19.73 25.49 1.20
C PHE A 433 20.24 26.13 2.51
N THR A 434 21.39 25.69 3.03
CA THR A 434 22.00 26.26 4.25
C THR A 434 22.86 27.48 3.95
N ILE A 435 23.51 27.52 2.78
CA ILE A 435 24.36 28.63 2.36
C ILE A 435 23.48 29.58 1.55
N GLY A 436 22.73 30.44 2.25
CA GLY A 436 21.89 31.45 1.61
C GLY A 436 22.71 32.32 0.65
N ILE A 437 22.49 32.17 -0.66
CA ILE A 437 22.73 33.27 -1.60
C ILE A 437 21.52 34.17 -1.41
N PRO A 438 21.66 35.37 -0.84
CA PRO A 438 20.52 36.26 -0.69
C PRO A 438 19.94 36.52 -2.08
N ASN A 439 18.66 36.17 -2.26
CA ASN A 439 17.92 36.53 -3.46
C ASN A 439 18.06 38.05 -3.67
N GLU A 440 18.24 38.51 -4.91
CA GLU A 440 18.37 39.96 -5.20
C GLU A 440 17.18 40.80 -4.69
N VAL A 441 16.06 40.14 -4.38
CA VAL A 441 14.85 40.73 -3.79
C VAL A 441 15.04 41.10 -2.30
N GLU A 442 15.88 40.41 -1.55
CA GLU A 442 16.11 40.62 -0.11
C GLU A 442 17.08 41.76 0.21
N ARG A 443 17.87 42.21 -0.76
CA ARG A 443 18.77 43.36 -0.59
C ARG A 443 18.02 44.66 -0.23
N ARG A 444 16.70 44.72 -0.44
CA ARG A 444 15.85 45.88 -0.10
C ARG A 444 15.16 45.80 1.27
N ARG A 445 15.21 44.67 2.00
CA ARG A 445 14.46 44.49 3.26
C ARG A 445 15.31 44.53 4.54
N TYR A 446 16.56 44.97 4.49
CA TYR A 446 17.33 45.24 5.70
C TYR A 446 16.89 46.54 6.36
N MET A 447 15.72 46.54 7.01
CA MET A 447 15.37 47.38 8.18
C MET A 447 14.10 46.84 8.84
N LEU A 448 14.18 45.72 9.55
CA LEU A 448 13.46 45.43 10.80
C LEU A 448 13.82 44.01 11.29
N PRO A 449 13.90 43.75 12.61
CA PRO A 449 14.30 42.44 13.12
C PRO A 449 13.07 41.53 13.26
N SER A 450 13.02 40.45 12.47
CA SER A 450 12.12 39.32 12.70
C SER A 450 12.92 38.02 12.60
N LEU A 451 12.62 37.07 13.49
CA LEU A 451 13.37 35.83 13.70
C LEU A 451 13.65 35.08 12.39
N ASP A 452 14.91 34.68 12.25
CA ASP A 452 15.50 34.05 11.07
C ASP A 452 15.30 32.52 11.12
N PRO A 453 14.64 31.89 10.11
CA PRO A 453 14.48 30.42 10.04
C PRO A 453 15.79 29.67 9.75
N THR A 454 16.89 30.40 9.55
CA THR A 454 18.25 29.85 9.39
C THR A 454 18.81 29.19 10.65
N CYS A 455 18.28 29.51 11.84
CA CYS A 455 18.73 28.87 13.09
C CYS A 455 18.35 27.38 13.22
N THR A 456 17.25 26.95 12.60
CA THR A 456 16.77 25.56 12.71
C THR A 456 17.55 24.60 11.81
N LEU A 457 18.01 25.06 10.64
CA LEU A 457 18.89 24.27 9.76
C LEU A 457 20.30 24.06 10.34
N GLY A 458 20.85 25.05 11.05
CA GLY A 458 22.17 24.96 11.68
C GLY A 458 22.25 23.92 12.81
N LEU A 459 21.15 23.71 13.54
CA LEU A 459 21.05 22.71 14.61
C LEU A 459 20.88 21.28 14.09
N LEU A 460 20.25 21.07 12.93
CA LEU A 460 20.11 19.75 12.29
C LEU A 460 21.44 19.23 11.74
N LEU A 461 22.28 20.11 11.18
CA LEU A 461 23.65 19.78 10.78
C LEU A 461 24.54 19.29 11.94
N LEU A 462 24.25 19.69 13.18
CA LEU A 462 24.94 19.21 14.38
C LEU A 462 24.46 17.82 14.84
N THR A 463 23.34 17.32 14.30
CA THR A 463 22.78 15.98 14.61
C THR A 463 22.98 14.95 13.50
N ILE A 464 23.46 15.37 12.33
CA ILE A 464 24.10 14.46 11.38
C ILE A 464 25.46 14.14 12.00
N PRO A 465 25.79 12.88 12.31
CA PRO A 465 27.17 12.53 12.63
C PRO A 465 27.99 12.91 11.40
N LEU A 466 28.69 14.05 11.48
CA LEU A 466 29.82 14.30 10.61
C LEU A 466 30.74 13.10 10.83
N LEU A 467 30.85 12.30 9.76
CA LEU A 467 31.68 11.09 9.64
C LEU A 467 33.00 11.16 10.43
#